data_AF-T1A0V4-F1
#
_entry.id   AF-T1A0V4-F1
#
_cell.length_a   1.000
_cell.length_b   1.000
_cell.length_c   1.000
_cell.angle_alpha   90.00
_cell.angle_beta   90.00
_cell.angle_gamma   90.00
#
_symmetry.space_group_name_H-M   'P 1'
#
loop_
_entity.id
_entity.type
_entity.pdbx_description
1 polymer ?
#
loop_
_entity_poly.entity_id
_entity_poly.type
_entity_poly.pdbx_seq_one_letter_code
_entity_poly.pdbx_strand_id
1 'polypeptide(L)' 'MGMTSGQNGFLLDQYPFALMSLLLLFLMSPGFFLEVYWNIPAILIILVITPPLHRAVNIVGFRLKRKSVPW' A
#
# COMPACT_ATOMS: atom_id res chain seq x y z
N MET A 1 -1.83 11.52 -14.86
CA MET A 1 -3.16 12.02 -14.43
C MET A 1 -3.19 13.52 -14.13
N GLY A 2 -2.23 14.34 -14.61
CA GLY A 2 -2.23 15.79 -14.35
C GLY A 2 -2.12 16.18 -12.87
N MET A 3 -1.73 15.25 -12.00
CA MET A 3 -1.64 15.48 -10.56
C MET A 3 -0.32 16.16 -10.21
N THR A 4 -0.38 17.11 -9.28
CA THR A 4 0.79 17.73 -8.68
C THR A 4 1.22 16.96 -7.42
N SER A 5 2.49 17.13 -7.02
CA SER A 5 3.03 16.46 -5.84
C SER A 5 2.22 16.82 -4.58
N GLY A 6 1.87 15.80 -3.78
CA GLY A 6 1.11 15.96 -2.54
C GLY A 6 -0.41 16.00 -2.70
N GLN A 7 -0.94 15.97 -3.92
CA GLN A 7 -2.38 15.79 -4.13
C GLN A 7 -2.84 14.40 -3.66
N ASN A 8 -4.09 14.32 -3.20
CA ASN A 8 -4.66 13.07 -2.72
C ASN A 8 -4.91 12.11 -3.87
N GLY A 9 -4.03 11.12 -4.00
CA GLY A 9 -4.14 10.03 -4.96
C GLY A 9 -4.55 8.73 -4.30
N PHE A 10 -5.41 8.75 -3.27
CA PHE A 10 -5.83 7.64 -2.39
C PHE A 10 -5.50 6.20 -2.84
N LEU A 11 -5.86 5.79 -4.06
CA LEU A 11 -5.55 4.46 -4.60
C LEU A 11 -4.12 4.35 -5.18
N LEU A 12 -3.68 5.36 -5.91
CA LEU A 12 -2.35 5.49 -6.52
C LEU A 12 -1.24 5.69 -5.49
N ASP A 13 -1.56 6.26 -4.33
CA ASP A 13 -0.57 6.51 -3.28
C ASP A 13 -0.09 5.22 -2.60
N GLN A 14 -0.84 4.12 -2.73
CA GLN A 14 -0.60 2.89 -1.97
C GLN A 14 -0.52 1.62 -2.81
N TYR A 15 -1.43 1.44 -3.79
CA TYR A 15 -1.54 0.16 -4.49
C TYR A 15 -0.42 -0.12 -5.48
N PRO A 16 0.16 0.87 -6.20
CA PRO A 16 1.31 0.60 -7.05
C PRO A 16 2.46 -0.06 -6.29
N PHE A 17 2.75 0.41 -5.07
CA PHE A 17 3.77 -0.20 -4.21
C PHE A 17 3.38 -1.61 -3.76
N ALA A 18 2.14 -1.81 -3.28
CA ALA A 18 1.67 -3.12 -2.82
C ALA A 18 1.67 -4.17 -3.95
N LEU A 19 1.14 -3.81 -5.12
CA LEU A 19 1.08 -4.69 -6.29
C LEU A 19 2.48 -5.00 -6.84
N MET A 20 3.35 -4.00 -6.92
CA MET A 20 4.74 -4.21 -7.36
C MET A 20 5.49 -5.13 -6.39
N SER A 21 5.30 -4.95 -5.09
CA SER A 21 5.93 -5.80 -4.07
C SER A 21 5.47 -7.25 -4.18
N LEU A 22 4.17 -7.49 -4.36
CA LEU A 22 3.62 -8.85 -4.56
C LEU A 22 4.12 -9.47 -5.88
N LEU A 23 4.19 -8.68 -6.95
CA LEU A 23 4.74 -9.14 -8.23
C LEU A 23 6.22 -9.53 -8.09
N LEU A 24 7.04 -8.67 -7.48
CA LEU A 24 8.45 -8.96 -7.25
C LEU A 24 8.63 -10.18 -6.35
N LEU A 25 7.80 -10.33 -5.31
CA LEU A 25 7.84 -11.51 -4.44
C LEU A 25 7.53 -12.79 -5.22
N PHE A 26 6.50 -12.77 -6.08
CA PHE A 26 6.18 -13.88 -6.96
C PHE A 26 7.33 -14.23 -7.91
N LEU A 27 7.98 -13.23 -8.51
CA LEU A 27 9.08 -13.44 -9.46
C LEU A 27 10.37 -13.94 -8.79
N MET A 28 10.70 -13.41 -7.60
CA MET A 28 11.95 -13.72 -6.91
C MET A 28 11.86 -14.94 -5.98
N SER A 29 10.68 -15.22 -5.44
CA SER A 29 10.43 -16.34 -4.53
C SER A 29 9.03 -16.94 -4.75
N PRO A 30 8.80 -17.57 -5.92
CA PRO A 30 7.48 -18.08 -6.28
C PRO A 30 6.96 -19.13 -5.29
N GLY A 31 7.83 -20.00 -4.75
CA GLY A 31 7.44 -21.02 -3.78
C GLY A 31 6.83 -20.40 -2.51
N PHE A 32 7.51 -19.43 -1.92
CA PHE A 32 7.02 -18.72 -0.74
C PHE A 32 5.75 -17.92 -1.02
N PHE A 33 5.68 -17.25 -2.19
CA PHE A 33 4.48 -16.53 -2.60
C PHE A 33 3.27 -17.47 -2.69
N LEU A 34 3.43 -18.62 -3.34
CA LEU A 34 2.34 -19.58 -3.53
C LEU A 34 1.90 -20.21 -2.20
N GLU A 35 2.84 -20.45 -1.28
CA GLU A 35 2.54 -21.01 0.05
C GLU A 35 1.80 -20.02 0.95
N VAL A 36 2.24 -18.75 0.99
CA VAL A 36 1.80 -17.79 2.02
C VAL A 36 0.78 -16.78 1.49
N TYR A 37 0.92 -16.33 0.24
CA TYR A 37 0.17 -15.19 -0.32
C TYR A 37 -0.84 -15.58 -1.39
N TRP A 38 -0.70 -16.72 -2.06
CA TRP A 38 -1.64 -17.19 -3.09
C TRP A 38 -2.89 -17.85 -2.47
N ASN A 39 -3.52 -17.14 -1.55
CA ASN A 39 -4.83 -17.47 -1.02
C ASN A 39 -5.70 -16.21 -0.92
N ILE A 40 -7.00 -16.37 -1.17
CA ILE A 40 -7.96 -15.27 -1.22
C ILE A 40 -7.93 -14.44 0.08
N PRO A 41 -7.89 -15.03 1.29
CA PRO A 41 -7.81 -14.26 2.52
C PRO A 41 -6.60 -13.32 2.60
N ALA A 42 -5.39 -13.81 2.28
CA ALA A 42 -4.17 -13.00 2.35
C ALA A 42 -4.21 -11.79 1.41
N ILE A 43 -4.65 -11.99 0.16
CA ILE A 43 -4.76 -10.91 -0.83
C ILE A 43 -5.82 -9.89 -0.37
N LEU A 44 -6.99 -10.35 0.10
CA LEU A 44 -8.03 -9.46 0.61
C LEU A 44 -7.57 -8.67 1.82
N ILE A 45 -6.85 -9.29 2.76
CA ILE A 45 -6.27 -8.60 3.91
C ILE A 45 -5.36 -7.47 3.45
N ILE A 46 -4.45 -7.71 2.51
CA ILE A 46 -3.55 -6.66 1.99
C ILE A 46 -4.36 -5.53 1.36
N LEU A 47 -5.32 -5.84 0.49
CA LEU A 47 -6.11 -4.82 -0.20
C LEU A 47 -7.00 -4.01 0.76
N VAL A 48 -7.58 -4.63 1.78
CA VAL A 48 -8.52 -3.97 2.71
C VAL A 48 -7.79 -3.23 3.83
N ILE A 49 -6.69 -3.78 4.35
CA ILE A 49 -5.96 -3.20 5.48
C ILE A 49 -4.98 -2.10 5.03
N THR A 50 -4.46 -2.15 3.80
CA THR A 50 -3.52 -1.13 3.31
C THR A 50 -4.11 0.30 3.36
N PRO A 51 -5.32 0.59 2.86
CA PRO A 51 -5.93 1.92 2.94
C PRO A 51 -6.06 2.52 4.35
N PRO A 52 -6.66 1.83 5.33
CA PRO A 52 -6.76 2.37 6.68
C PRO A 52 -5.39 2.50 7.34
N LEU A 53 -4.47 1.56 7.11
CA LEU A 53 -3.12 1.63 7.68
C LEU A 53 -2.32 2.81 7.13
N HIS A 54 -2.32 3.00 5.81
CA HIS A 54 -1.64 4.11 5.15
C HIS A 54 -2.17 5.46 5.67
N ARG A 55 -3.49 5.62 5.70
CA ARG A 55 -4.11 6.85 6.20
C ARG A 55 -3.81 7.08 7.69
N ALA A 56 -3.84 6.05 8.52
CA ALA A 56 -3.52 6.18 9.94
C ALA A 56 -2.09 6.70 10.17
N VAL A 57 -1.11 6.12 9.47
CA VAL A 57 0.29 6.56 9.53
C VAL A 57 0.43 8.00 9.02
N ASN A 58 -0.29 8.39 7.96
CA ASN A 58 -0.22 9.75 7.43
C ASN A 58 -0.86 10.78 8.36
N ILE A 59 -1.96 10.44 9.02
CA ILE A 59 -2.55 11.27 10.08
C ILE A 59 -1.57 11.46 11.24
N VAL A 60 -0.90 10.41 11.70
CA VAL A 60 0.10 10.50 12.78
C VAL A 60 1.26 11.39 12.33
N GLY A 61 1.80 11.18 11.12
CA GLY A 61 2.86 12.00 10.56
C GLY A 61 2.46 13.48 10.42
N PHE A 62 1.22 13.75 10.02
CA PHE A 62 0.68 15.10 9.92
C PHE A 62 0.57 15.78 11.29
N ARG A 63 0.05 15.08 12.30
CA ARG A 63 -0.04 15.59 13.68
C ARG A 63 1.34 15.91 14.28
N LEU A 64 2.36 15.12 13.92
CA LEU A 64 3.75 15.35 14.31
C LEU A 64 4.47 16.42 13.46
N LYS A 65 3.77 17.09 12.53
CA LYS A 65 4.33 18.04 11.55
C LYS A 65 5.47 17.44 10.70
N ARG A 66 5.47 16.11 10.52
CA ARG A 66 6.42 15.36 9.67
C ARG A 66 5.89 15.15 8.25
N LYS A 67 4.57 15.20 8.07
CA LYS A 67 3.90 15.29 6.76
C LYS A 67 3.16 16.61 6.64
N SER A 68 3.09 17.12 5.41
CA SER A 68 2.31 18.32 5.06
C SER A 68 0.82 18.02 4.85
N VAL A 69 0.43 16.74 4.69
CA VAL A 69 -0.94 16.31 4.42
C VAL A 69 -1.31 15.05 5.23
N PRO A 70 -2.59 14.87 5.59
CA PRO A 70 -3.06 13.75 6.43
C PRO A 70 -3.54 12.51 5.64
N TRP A 71 -3.60 12.56 4.31
CA TRP A 71 -3.98 11.42 3.47
C TRP A 71 -2.76 10.60 3.09
#